data_AF-A0A2E5LMB8-F1
#
_entry.id   AF-A0A2E5LMB8-F1
#
_cell.length_a   1.000
_cell.length_b   1.000
_cell.length_c   1.000
_cell.angle_alpha   90.00
_cell.angle_beta   90.00
_cell.angle_gamma   90.00
#
_symmetry.space_group_name_H-M   'P 1'
#
loop_
_entity.id
_entity.type
_entity.pdbx_description
1 polymer ?
#
loop_
_entity_poly.entity_id
_entity_poly.type
_entity_poly.pdbx_seq_one_letter_code
_entity_poly.pdbx_strand_id
1 'polypeptide(L)'
;MFANEDVYWFIDKRKLLPEVAESLRGEIIIDDISHIDPFLHKIGAKLKTVVVDKTIAPAYLVSVLQKSGACVIMGKDPCSLPKACKNNIEVKGSRAAHIRDGVAMVNFLAWLDKMAPRGEVSEISASEYLKACRSRCDLIRDLSFRTISAAGANAAIVHYDVTPQTNKRLKPGDLYLIDSGAQYLDGTTDVTRTVYIEGSDGGRPSCEERDRFTRVLKGHIAVASVEFPVGTRGSQLDTLGRVPLWKAGLDYDHGTGHGVGSYLCVHEGPHRISKAPGGVPLKAGMIISNEPGYYKAGEFGVRIENLVVVCERDENGCGVGAWLGLDTLTCVPIDTRLVERSLLTSSEIEWLDNYHSLVRQLIEPMVESETAQWLKTATRPLQT
;
A
#
# COMPACT_ATOMS: atom_id res chain seq x y z
N MET A 1 25.54 -15.30 2.90
CA MET A 1 26.30 -15.52 1.65
C MET A 1 27.75 -15.21 1.92
N PHE A 2 28.65 -16.11 1.54
CA PHE A 2 30.09 -15.91 1.64
C PHE A 2 30.66 -15.48 0.28
N ALA A 3 31.91 -14.98 0.29
CA ALA A 3 32.62 -14.62 -0.94
C ALA A 3 32.90 -15.83 -1.87
N ASN A 4 32.84 -17.05 -1.34
CA ASN A 4 32.92 -18.30 -2.09
C ASN A 4 31.53 -18.85 -2.46
N GLU A 5 30.51 -18.00 -2.48
CA GLU A 5 29.13 -18.32 -2.90
C GLU A 5 28.34 -19.24 -1.95
N ASP A 6 28.96 -19.79 -0.89
CA ASP A 6 28.22 -20.57 0.10
C ASP A 6 27.07 -19.75 0.74
N VAL A 7 25.88 -20.34 0.75
CA VAL A 7 24.69 -19.79 1.41
C VAL A 7 24.30 -20.69 2.56
N TYR A 8 24.26 -20.12 3.77
CA TYR A 8 23.77 -20.79 4.97
C TYR A 8 22.40 -20.23 5.31
N TRP A 9 21.41 -21.12 5.46
CA TRP A 9 20.07 -20.78 5.92
C TRP A 9 19.80 -21.44 7.26
N PHE A 10 19.70 -20.60 8.30
CA PHE A 10 19.36 -21.04 9.66
C PHE A 10 17.84 -20.99 9.84
N ILE A 11 17.22 -22.12 10.11
CA ILE A 11 15.76 -22.25 10.29
C ILE A 11 15.43 -23.24 11.41
N ASP A 12 14.32 -23.02 12.11
CA ASP A 12 13.70 -24.07 12.93
C ASP A 12 13.23 -25.21 12.00
N LYS A 13 13.91 -26.36 12.04
CA LYS A 13 13.67 -27.46 11.11
C LYS A 13 12.25 -28.03 11.19
N ARG A 14 11.51 -27.78 12.28
CA ARG A 14 10.09 -28.16 12.39
C ARG A 14 9.19 -27.42 11.41
N LYS A 15 9.64 -26.27 10.89
CA LYS A 15 8.92 -25.43 9.92
C LYS A 15 9.35 -25.69 8.47
N LEU A 16 10.35 -26.55 8.25
CA LEU A 16 10.87 -26.85 6.92
C LEU A 16 10.10 -28.02 6.30
N LEU A 17 9.42 -27.76 5.19
CA LEU A 17 8.75 -28.80 4.43
C LEU A 17 9.78 -29.67 3.68
N PRO A 18 9.59 -30.99 3.59
CA PRO A 18 10.50 -31.89 2.89
C PRO A 18 10.73 -31.49 1.42
N GLU A 19 9.67 -31.10 0.70
CA GLU A 19 9.81 -30.66 -0.70
C GLU A 19 10.72 -29.42 -0.86
N VAL A 20 10.68 -28.49 0.10
CA VAL A 20 11.51 -27.27 0.07
C VAL A 20 12.97 -27.63 0.37
N ALA A 21 13.20 -28.52 1.34
CA ALA A 21 14.55 -29.00 1.64
C ALA A 21 15.17 -29.70 0.42
N GLU A 22 14.37 -30.50 -0.30
CA GLU A 22 14.82 -31.18 -1.50
C GLU A 22 15.11 -30.22 -2.66
N SER A 23 14.23 -29.23 -2.88
CA SER A 23 14.41 -28.26 -3.97
C SER A 23 15.66 -27.38 -3.80
N LEU A 24 16.18 -27.23 -2.59
CA LEU A 24 17.36 -26.41 -2.28
C LEU A 24 18.65 -27.24 -2.12
N ARG A 25 18.56 -28.56 -2.29
CA ARG A 25 19.67 -29.48 -2.07
C ARG A 25 20.83 -29.18 -3.01
N GLY A 26 22.02 -28.96 -2.44
CA GLY A 26 23.23 -28.64 -3.21
C GLY A 26 23.41 -27.16 -3.53
N GLU A 27 22.38 -26.33 -3.32
CA GLU A 27 22.45 -24.87 -3.50
C GLU A 27 22.61 -24.14 -2.16
N ILE A 28 21.91 -24.60 -1.12
CA ILE A 28 21.88 -23.96 0.20
C ILE A 28 22.24 -24.97 1.30
N ILE A 29 23.11 -24.55 2.22
CA ILE A 29 23.42 -25.29 3.43
C ILE A 29 22.37 -24.92 4.48
N ILE A 30 21.43 -25.83 4.72
CA ILE A 30 20.35 -25.64 5.70
C ILE A 30 20.82 -26.16 7.06
N ASP A 31 20.79 -25.30 8.07
CA ASP A 31 21.14 -25.66 9.44
C ASP A 31 20.05 -25.26 10.43
N ASP A 32 20.06 -25.89 11.61
CA ASP A 32 19.11 -25.58 12.66
C ASP A 32 19.39 -24.19 13.25
N ILE A 33 18.35 -23.43 13.55
CA ILE A 33 18.47 -22.08 14.11
C ILE A 33 19.27 -22.06 15.42
N SER A 34 19.29 -23.14 16.20
CA SER A 34 20.09 -23.26 17.43
C SER A 34 21.61 -23.24 17.18
N HIS A 35 22.06 -23.51 15.95
CA HIS A 35 23.48 -23.50 15.59
C HIS A 35 24.00 -22.13 15.17
N ILE A 36 23.18 -21.07 15.20
CA ILE A 36 23.60 -19.74 14.78
C ILE A 36 24.77 -19.20 15.62
N ASP A 37 24.73 -19.34 16.95
CA ASP A 37 25.77 -18.82 17.84
C ASP A 37 27.11 -19.56 17.66
N PRO A 38 27.17 -20.92 17.70
CA PRO A 38 28.38 -21.66 17.35
C PRO A 38 28.95 -21.27 15.97
N PHE A 39 28.08 -21.03 14.99
CA PHE A 39 28.49 -20.59 13.67
C PHE A 39 29.13 -19.21 13.70
N LEU A 40 28.50 -18.22 14.33
CA LEU A 40 29.06 -16.86 14.45
C LEU A 40 30.40 -16.85 15.21
N HIS A 41 30.55 -17.68 16.26
CA HIS A 41 31.83 -17.87 16.95
C HIS A 41 32.91 -18.42 16.01
N LYS A 42 32.58 -19.43 15.19
CA LYS A 42 33.50 -19.99 14.18
C LYS A 42 33.89 -18.96 13.12
N ILE A 43 32.98 -18.08 12.72
CA ILE A 43 33.27 -16.97 11.79
C ILE A 43 34.22 -15.96 12.43
N GLY A 44 33.95 -15.56 13.67
CA GLY A 44 34.81 -14.63 14.39
C GLY A 44 36.21 -15.18 14.66
N ALA A 45 36.32 -16.44 15.09
CA ALA A 45 37.61 -17.08 15.36
C ALA A 45 38.51 -17.16 14.12
N LYS A 46 37.91 -17.13 12.92
CA LYS A 46 38.63 -17.06 11.63
C LYS A 46 38.95 -15.63 11.19
N LEU A 47 38.72 -14.62 12.04
CA LEU A 47 38.94 -13.19 11.80
C LEU A 47 38.31 -12.72 10.48
N LYS A 48 37.14 -13.26 10.13
CA LYS A 48 36.46 -12.92 8.88
C LYS A 48 35.88 -11.52 8.93
N THR A 49 35.81 -10.87 7.77
CA THR A 49 35.06 -9.63 7.57
C THR A 49 33.60 -9.97 7.30
N VAL A 50 32.68 -9.35 8.04
CA VAL A 50 31.24 -9.59 7.94
C VAL A 50 30.53 -8.27 7.72
N VAL A 51 29.78 -8.17 6.63
CA VAL A 51 28.91 -7.02 6.37
C VAL A 51 27.59 -7.24 7.08
N VAL A 52 27.15 -6.26 7.87
CA VAL A 52 25.88 -6.30 8.60
C VAL A 52 25.07 -5.05 8.30
N ASP A 53 23.80 -5.24 7.99
CA ASP A 53 22.86 -4.13 7.87
C ASP A 53 22.31 -3.73 9.24
N LYS A 54 22.75 -2.54 9.68
CA LYS A 54 22.42 -1.97 10.99
C LYS A 54 20.91 -1.71 11.20
N THR A 55 20.12 -1.68 10.12
CA THR A 55 18.68 -1.37 10.20
C THR A 55 17.82 -2.60 10.43
N ILE A 56 18.35 -3.80 10.14
CA ILE A 56 17.61 -5.07 10.24
C ILE A 56 18.26 -6.07 11.21
N ALA A 57 19.58 -6.01 11.40
CA ALA A 57 20.28 -6.99 12.22
C ALA A 57 20.12 -6.70 13.71
N PRO A 58 19.69 -7.68 14.53
CA PRO A 58 19.67 -7.53 15.98
C PRO A 58 21.07 -7.21 16.52
N ALA A 59 21.14 -6.25 17.46
CA ALA A 59 22.39 -5.85 18.10
C ALA A 59 23.15 -7.03 18.77
N TYR A 60 22.40 -8.05 19.21
CA TYR A 60 22.97 -9.29 19.74
C TYR A 60 23.93 -9.97 18.75
N LEU A 61 23.53 -10.18 17.49
CA LEU A 61 24.35 -10.88 16.50
C LEU A 61 25.64 -10.11 16.20
N VAL A 62 25.54 -8.78 16.13
CA VAL A 62 26.71 -7.88 16.00
C VAL A 62 27.65 -8.05 17.18
N SER A 63 27.12 -8.07 18.41
CA SER A 63 27.93 -8.26 19.62
C SER A 63 28.63 -9.62 19.63
N VAL A 64 27.97 -10.71 19.22
CA VAL A 64 28.57 -12.05 19.18
C VAL A 64 29.72 -12.08 18.18
N LEU A 65 29.52 -11.54 16.97
CA LEU A 65 30.56 -11.44 15.95
C LEU A 65 31.79 -10.67 16.43
N GLN A 66 31.58 -9.48 17.00
CA GLN A 66 32.66 -8.62 17.50
C GLN A 66 33.43 -9.29 18.66
N LYS A 67 32.72 -9.84 19.65
CA LYS A 67 33.35 -10.55 20.79
C LYS A 67 34.14 -11.79 20.34
N SER A 68 33.75 -12.39 19.23
CA SER A 68 34.41 -13.56 18.66
C SER A 68 35.61 -13.22 17.78
N GLY A 69 35.90 -11.94 17.52
CA GLY A 69 37.03 -11.48 16.72
C GLY A 69 36.74 -11.18 15.25
N ALA A 70 35.47 -11.19 14.80
CA ALA A 70 35.12 -10.81 13.44
C ALA A 70 35.31 -9.29 13.21
N CYS A 71 35.73 -8.92 11.99
CA CYS A 71 35.70 -7.53 11.55
C CYS A 71 34.32 -7.20 10.99
N VAL A 72 33.49 -6.48 11.75
CA VAL A 72 32.13 -6.13 11.33
C VAL A 72 32.12 -4.79 10.59
N ILE A 73 31.61 -4.80 9.35
CA ILE A 73 31.40 -3.61 8.53
C ILE A 73 29.90 -3.34 8.44
N MET A 74 29.48 -2.11 8.74
CA MET A 74 28.09 -1.71 8.54
C MET A 74 27.86 -1.42 7.06
N GLY A 75 27.00 -2.20 6.42
CA GLY A 75 26.65 -2.07 5.00
C GLY A 75 25.15 -2.19 4.79
N LYS A 76 24.69 -2.09 3.54
CA LYS A 76 23.28 -2.35 3.20
C LYS A 76 23.10 -3.82 2.84
N ASP A 77 21.93 -4.37 3.14
CA ASP A 77 21.52 -5.66 2.62
C ASP A 77 21.57 -5.65 1.07
N PRO A 78 22.38 -6.52 0.43
CA PRO A 78 22.47 -6.59 -1.03
C PRO A 78 21.16 -7.01 -1.69
N CYS A 79 20.24 -7.66 -0.97
CA CYS A 79 18.93 -8.06 -1.48
C CYS A 79 17.92 -6.90 -1.48
N SER A 80 18.17 -5.83 -0.71
CA SER A 80 17.22 -4.72 -0.51
C SER A 80 16.84 -4.00 -1.81
N LEU A 81 17.82 -3.63 -2.63
CA LEU A 81 17.54 -2.91 -3.88
C LEU A 81 17.01 -3.81 -5.00
N PRO A 82 17.55 -5.03 -5.24
CA PRO A 82 16.97 -5.96 -6.21
C PRO A 82 15.50 -6.29 -5.93
N LYS A 83 15.14 -6.64 -4.70
CA LYS A 83 13.72 -6.97 -4.37
C LYS A 83 12.79 -5.75 -4.44
N ALA A 84 13.32 -4.54 -4.30
CA ALA A 84 12.54 -3.33 -4.45
C ALA A 84 12.09 -3.09 -5.89
N CYS A 85 12.91 -3.47 -6.88
CA CYS A 85 12.67 -3.31 -8.31
C CYS A 85 12.04 -4.59 -8.89
N LYS A 86 10.71 -4.66 -8.92
CA LYS A 86 10.01 -5.87 -9.38
C LYS A 86 10.27 -6.10 -10.86
N ASN A 87 10.51 -7.34 -11.23
CA ASN A 87 10.60 -7.73 -12.63
C ASN A 87 9.21 -7.79 -13.29
N ASN A 88 9.17 -7.98 -14.60
CA ASN A 88 7.91 -7.98 -15.36
C ASN A 88 6.91 -9.06 -14.93
N ILE A 89 7.36 -10.20 -14.40
CA ILE A 89 6.48 -11.25 -13.89
C ILE A 89 5.86 -10.83 -12.56
N GLU A 90 6.65 -10.28 -11.65
CA GLU A 90 6.17 -9.76 -10.36
C GLU A 90 5.20 -8.59 -10.53
N VAL A 91 5.47 -7.68 -11.50
CA VAL A 91 4.56 -6.58 -11.83
C VAL A 91 3.24 -7.12 -12.41
N LYS A 92 3.29 -8.12 -13.29
CA LYS A 92 2.08 -8.77 -13.83
C LYS A 92 1.27 -9.47 -12.73
N GLY A 93 1.94 -10.19 -11.83
CA GLY A 93 1.31 -10.81 -10.66
C GLY A 93 0.65 -9.75 -9.76
N SER A 94 1.35 -8.65 -9.50
CA SER A 94 0.81 -7.54 -8.71
C SER A 94 -0.43 -6.92 -9.37
N ARG A 95 -0.43 -6.72 -10.70
CA ARG A 95 -1.63 -6.24 -11.42
C ARG A 95 -2.80 -7.21 -11.28
N ALA A 96 -2.56 -8.52 -11.43
CA ALA A 96 -3.61 -9.54 -11.23
C ALA A 96 -4.13 -9.54 -9.78
N ALA A 97 -3.26 -9.33 -8.79
CA ALA A 97 -3.62 -9.19 -7.38
C ALA A 97 -4.57 -8.01 -7.14
N HIS A 98 -4.26 -6.86 -7.72
CA HIS A 98 -5.09 -5.67 -7.55
C HIS A 98 -6.43 -5.74 -8.30
N ILE A 99 -6.52 -6.47 -9.41
CA ILE A 99 -7.81 -6.73 -10.07
C ILE A 99 -8.71 -7.58 -9.17
N ARG A 100 -8.18 -8.68 -8.62
CA ARG A 100 -8.93 -9.56 -7.69
C ARG A 100 -9.31 -8.83 -6.40
N ASP A 101 -8.41 -8.02 -5.86
CA ASP A 101 -8.71 -7.19 -4.69
C ASP A 101 -9.74 -6.11 -5.03
N GLY A 102 -9.68 -5.56 -6.24
CA GLY A 102 -10.68 -4.65 -6.78
C GLY A 102 -12.08 -5.26 -6.82
N VAL A 103 -12.21 -6.52 -7.24
CA VAL A 103 -13.47 -7.28 -7.20
C VAL A 103 -13.99 -7.42 -5.76
N ALA A 104 -13.12 -7.76 -4.80
CA ALA A 104 -13.50 -7.89 -3.40
C ALA A 104 -13.96 -6.53 -2.81
N MET A 105 -13.21 -5.46 -3.08
CA MET A 105 -13.51 -4.10 -2.63
C MET A 105 -14.80 -3.57 -3.24
N VAL A 106 -15.04 -3.76 -4.54
CA VAL A 106 -16.25 -3.30 -5.21
C VAL A 106 -17.49 -4.04 -4.70
N ASN A 107 -17.41 -5.36 -4.47
CA ASN A 107 -18.49 -6.11 -3.81
C ASN A 107 -18.73 -5.62 -2.38
N PHE A 108 -17.68 -5.30 -1.63
CA PHE A 108 -17.80 -4.72 -0.30
C PHE A 108 -18.47 -3.34 -0.33
N LEU A 109 -18.03 -2.43 -1.21
CA LEU A 109 -18.57 -1.07 -1.30
C LEU A 109 -20.04 -1.06 -1.74
N ALA A 110 -20.41 -1.91 -2.71
CA ALA A 110 -21.81 -2.07 -3.12
C ALA A 110 -22.69 -2.61 -1.98
N TRP A 111 -22.19 -3.59 -1.22
CA TRP A 111 -22.87 -4.09 -0.03
C TRP A 111 -22.98 -3.03 1.08
N LEU A 112 -21.90 -2.27 1.31
CA LEU A 112 -21.83 -1.24 2.33
C LEU A 112 -22.85 -0.14 2.07
N ASP A 113 -22.91 0.39 0.83
CA ASP A 113 -23.87 1.40 0.41
C ASP A 113 -25.33 0.93 0.59
N LYS A 114 -25.60 -0.38 0.50
CA LYS A 114 -26.93 -0.96 0.71
C LYS A 114 -27.29 -1.16 2.19
N MET A 115 -26.31 -1.54 3.01
CA MET A 115 -26.55 -2.02 4.37
C MET A 115 -26.23 -0.98 5.46
N ALA A 116 -25.18 -0.17 5.29
CA ALA A 116 -24.80 0.83 6.28
C ALA A 116 -25.89 1.88 6.55
N PRO A 117 -26.66 2.37 5.56
CA PRO A 117 -27.77 3.29 5.82
C PRO A 117 -28.87 2.74 6.73
N ARG A 118 -28.96 1.42 6.89
CA ARG A 118 -29.93 0.74 7.76
C ARG A 118 -29.49 0.71 9.23
N GLY A 119 -28.27 1.18 9.55
CA GLY A 119 -27.69 1.15 10.90
C GLY A 119 -27.27 -0.24 11.38
N GLU A 120 -27.27 -1.23 10.50
CA GLU A 120 -26.97 -2.63 10.84
C GLU A 120 -25.46 -2.90 10.87
N VAL A 121 -24.67 -2.09 10.16
CA VAL A 121 -23.22 -2.27 10.00
C VAL A 121 -22.44 -1.54 11.09
N SER A 122 -21.50 -2.23 11.73
CA SER A 122 -20.46 -1.67 12.58
C SER A 122 -19.08 -1.76 11.94
N GLU A 123 -18.09 -1.04 12.48
CA GLU A 123 -16.69 -1.08 12.05
C GLU A 123 -16.15 -2.53 11.98
N ILE A 124 -16.32 -3.32 13.05
CA ILE A 124 -15.92 -4.73 13.07
C ILE A 124 -16.63 -5.53 11.95
N SER A 125 -17.96 -5.42 11.84
CA SER A 125 -18.71 -6.20 10.84
C SER A 125 -18.37 -5.81 9.40
N ALA A 126 -18.02 -4.54 9.15
CA ALA A 126 -17.58 -4.08 7.83
C ALA A 126 -16.21 -4.68 7.48
N SER A 127 -15.26 -4.67 8.43
CA SER A 127 -13.96 -5.32 8.26
C SER A 127 -14.09 -6.83 8.01
N GLU A 128 -14.94 -7.51 8.77
CA GLU A 128 -15.21 -8.95 8.61
C GLU A 128 -15.85 -9.27 7.26
N TYR A 129 -16.82 -8.46 6.81
CA TYR A 129 -17.43 -8.64 5.50
C TYR A 129 -16.42 -8.45 4.37
N LEU A 130 -15.57 -7.43 4.44
CA LEU A 130 -14.51 -7.21 3.45
C LEU A 130 -13.52 -8.38 3.42
N LYS A 131 -13.11 -8.89 4.58
CA LYS A 131 -12.29 -10.11 4.66
C LYS A 131 -12.99 -11.29 3.97
N ALA A 132 -14.28 -11.48 4.22
CA ALA A 132 -15.06 -12.55 3.58
C ALA A 132 -15.15 -12.38 2.06
N CYS A 133 -15.26 -11.15 1.53
CA CYS A 133 -15.18 -10.89 0.10
C CYS A 133 -13.82 -11.33 -0.48
N ARG A 134 -12.71 -10.98 0.17
CA ARG A 134 -11.35 -11.35 -0.25
C ARG A 134 -11.10 -12.86 -0.17
N SER A 135 -11.64 -13.53 0.84
CA SER A 135 -11.53 -14.98 1.02
C SER A 135 -12.20 -15.83 -0.06
N ARG A 136 -12.95 -15.23 -1.00
CA ARG A 136 -13.51 -15.94 -2.17
C ARG A 136 -12.48 -16.24 -3.26
N CYS A 137 -11.27 -15.69 -3.16
CA CYS A 137 -10.19 -15.92 -4.10
C CYS A 137 -9.23 -17.01 -3.59
N ASP A 138 -9.03 -18.08 -4.36
CA ASP A 138 -8.17 -19.21 -3.95
C ASP A 138 -6.67 -18.85 -3.80
N LEU A 139 -6.24 -17.74 -4.41
CA LEU A 139 -4.85 -17.27 -4.31
C LEU A 139 -4.58 -16.47 -3.04
N ILE A 140 -5.60 -16.11 -2.26
CA ILE A 140 -5.41 -15.41 -0.99
C ILE A 140 -4.71 -16.31 0.02
N ARG A 141 -3.85 -15.71 0.83
CA ARG A 141 -3.12 -16.40 1.92
C ARG A 141 -3.46 -15.80 3.27
N ASP A 142 -3.53 -14.48 3.36
CA ASP A 142 -4.04 -13.77 4.53
C ASP A 142 -4.36 -12.31 4.16
N LEU A 143 -4.73 -11.49 5.14
CA LEU A 143 -4.66 -10.03 5.04
C LEU A 143 -3.19 -9.58 5.08
N SER A 144 -2.86 -8.50 4.37
CA SER A 144 -1.47 -7.95 4.38
C SER A 144 -1.15 -7.17 5.65
N PHE A 145 -2.18 -6.70 6.35
CA PHE A 145 -2.13 -6.08 7.68
C PHE A 145 -3.52 -6.13 8.32
N ARG A 146 -3.63 -5.66 9.57
CA ARG A 146 -4.93 -5.55 10.25
C ARG A 146 -5.71 -4.38 9.65
N THR A 147 -6.88 -4.68 9.09
CA THR A 147 -7.81 -3.68 8.55
C THR A 147 -8.12 -2.58 9.55
N ILE A 148 -7.96 -1.33 9.13
CA ILE A 148 -8.49 -0.15 9.82
C ILE A 148 -9.88 0.12 9.26
N SER A 149 -10.89 -0.03 10.12
CA SER A 149 -12.29 0.27 9.80
C SER A 149 -12.78 1.32 10.79
N ALA A 150 -13.03 2.54 10.30
CA ALA A 150 -13.18 3.69 11.17
C ALA A 150 -14.32 4.62 10.73
N ALA A 151 -15.30 4.85 11.60
CA ALA A 151 -16.43 5.74 11.36
C ALA A 151 -16.29 7.07 12.12
N GLY A 152 -16.60 8.18 11.44
CA GLY A 152 -16.57 9.54 11.98
C GLY A 152 -15.25 9.83 12.71
N ALA A 153 -15.35 10.21 13.98
CA ALA A 153 -14.18 10.61 14.78
C ALA A 153 -13.08 9.55 14.89
N ASN A 154 -13.40 8.26 14.74
CA ASN A 154 -12.40 7.20 14.77
C ASN A 154 -11.47 7.28 13.54
N ALA A 155 -11.98 7.74 12.40
CA ALA A 155 -11.19 7.90 11.17
C ALA A 155 -10.11 8.99 11.30
N ALA A 156 -10.22 9.89 12.29
CA ALA A 156 -9.18 10.88 12.58
C ALA A 156 -7.94 10.29 13.29
N ILE A 157 -7.99 9.03 13.72
CA ILE A 157 -6.87 8.35 14.37
C ILE A 157 -6.15 7.51 13.31
N VAL A 158 -4.98 7.97 12.86
CA VAL A 158 -4.25 7.39 11.70
C VAL A 158 -4.03 5.88 11.84
N HIS A 159 -3.61 5.42 13.03
CA HIS A 159 -3.41 4.01 13.35
C HIS A 159 -4.53 3.48 14.26
N TYR A 160 -5.79 3.79 13.93
CA TYR A 160 -6.94 3.26 14.66
C TYR A 160 -7.00 1.73 14.56
N ASP A 161 -7.22 1.07 15.69
CA ASP A 161 -7.44 -0.36 15.77
C ASP A 161 -8.76 -0.59 16.51
N VAL A 162 -9.75 -1.11 15.78
CA VAL A 162 -11.08 -1.30 16.34
C VAL A 162 -11.09 -2.43 17.36
N THR A 163 -11.69 -2.17 18.52
CA THR A 163 -11.91 -3.15 19.59
C THR A 163 -13.40 -3.31 19.84
N PRO A 164 -13.85 -4.38 20.50
CA PRO A 164 -15.25 -4.50 20.91
C PRO A 164 -15.78 -3.30 21.71
N GLN A 165 -14.91 -2.61 22.44
CA GLN A 165 -15.23 -1.43 23.25
C GLN A 165 -15.32 -0.14 22.42
N THR A 166 -14.55 -0.03 21.34
CA THR A 166 -14.50 1.17 20.49
C THR A 166 -15.32 1.05 19.20
N ASN A 167 -15.84 -0.16 18.91
CA ASN A 167 -16.62 -0.50 17.72
C ASN A 167 -17.88 0.36 17.59
N LYS A 168 -17.88 1.26 16.60
CA LYS A 168 -19.04 2.09 16.27
C LYS A 168 -19.93 1.45 15.22
N ARG A 169 -21.23 1.67 15.32
CA ARG A 169 -22.17 1.50 14.20
C ARG A 169 -22.00 2.66 13.23
N LEU A 170 -21.97 2.34 11.94
CA LEU A 170 -21.99 3.33 10.86
C LEU A 170 -23.38 3.96 10.81
N LYS A 171 -23.43 5.28 10.74
CA LYS A 171 -24.68 6.04 10.67
C LYS A 171 -24.78 6.81 9.36
N PRO A 172 -26.00 7.02 8.85
CA PRO A 172 -26.25 8.07 7.86
C PRO A 172 -25.56 9.38 8.22
N GLY A 173 -24.85 9.97 7.27
CA GLY A 173 -24.09 11.20 7.45
C GLY A 173 -22.62 11.01 7.85
N ASP A 174 -22.22 9.82 8.31
CA ASP A 174 -20.82 9.58 8.68
C ASP A 174 -19.91 9.51 7.44
N LEU A 175 -18.69 10.04 7.58
CA LEU A 175 -17.57 9.54 6.79
C LEU A 175 -17.08 8.22 7.38
N TYR A 176 -16.83 7.26 6.49
CA TYR A 176 -16.27 5.96 6.84
C TYR A 176 -14.98 5.73 6.07
N LEU A 177 -13.90 5.46 6.79
CA LEU A 177 -12.59 5.14 6.26
C LEU A 177 -12.34 3.64 6.44
N ILE A 178 -11.98 2.98 5.34
CA ILE A 178 -11.56 1.59 5.30
C ILE A 178 -10.18 1.51 4.66
N ASP A 179 -9.19 1.09 5.42
CA ASP A 179 -7.83 0.84 4.97
C ASP A 179 -7.48 -0.62 5.23
N SER A 180 -7.14 -1.32 4.16
CA SER A 180 -7.04 -2.76 4.19
C SER A 180 -6.32 -3.33 2.97
N GLY A 181 -5.70 -4.49 3.13
CA GLY A 181 -5.06 -5.19 2.04
C GLY A 181 -5.03 -6.70 2.23
N ALA A 182 -4.54 -7.40 1.21
CA ALA A 182 -4.42 -8.85 1.20
C ALA A 182 -3.08 -9.33 0.67
N GLN A 183 -2.67 -10.50 1.17
CA GLN A 183 -1.58 -11.30 0.63
C GLN A 183 -2.16 -12.30 -0.35
N TYR A 184 -1.81 -12.15 -1.62
CA TYR A 184 -2.05 -13.15 -2.65
C TYR A 184 -0.72 -13.78 -3.03
N LEU A 185 -0.74 -15.04 -3.48
CA LEU A 185 0.48 -15.76 -3.90
C LEU A 185 1.37 -14.99 -4.91
N ASP A 186 0.78 -14.08 -5.66
CA ASP A 186 1.36 -13.32 -6.76
C ASP A 186 1.42 -11.81 -6.50
N GLY A 187 1.08 -11.34 -5.29
CA GLY A 187 1.21 -9.92 -4.95
C GLY A 187 0.66 -9.53 -3.57
N THR A 188 1.10 -8.38 -3.08
CA THR A 188 0.60 -7.75 -1.84
C THR A 188 -0.24 -6.54 -2.24
N THR A 189 -1.42 -6.37 -1.63
CA THR A 189 -2.25 -5.16 -1.83
C THR A 189 -2.29 -4.29 -0.59
N ASP A 190 -2.51 -2.99 -0.85
CA ASP A 190 -2.79 -1.96 0.13
C ASP A 190 -3.75 -0.94 -0.50
N VAL A 191 -4.83 -0.62 0.19
CA VAL A 191 -5.86 0.29 -0.34
C VAL A 191 -6.70 0.89 0.77
N THR A 192 -6.68 2.21 0.80
CA THR A 192 -7.61 3.02 1.58
C THR A 192 -8.67 3.69 0.71
N ARG A 193 -9.94 3.58 1.13
CA ARG A 193 -11.04 4.42 0.64
C ARG A 193 -11.73 5.10 1.81
N THR A 194 -12.05 6.38 1.62
CA THR A 194 -12.99 7.11 2.45
C THR A 194 -14.28 7.27 1.67
N VAL A 195 -15.41 6.90 2.27
CA VAL A 195 -16.74 6.92 1.63
C VAL A 195 -17.76 7.61 2.52
N TYR A 196 -18.83 8.12 1.91
CA TYR A 196 -19.95 8.72 2.62
C TYR A 196 -21.05 7.68 2.87
N ILE A 197 -21.55 7.58 4.10
CA ILE A 197 -22.71 6.75 4.41
C ILE A 197 -23.99 7.56 4.16
N GLU A 198 -24.60 7.36 3.00
CA GLU A 198 -25.77 8.13 2.57
C GLU A 198 -27.05 7.76 3.34
N GLY A 199 -27.77 8.77 3.84
CA GLY A 199 -29.04 8.58 4.52
C GLY A 199 -30.23 8.42 3.57
N SER A 200 -31.34 7.89 4.09
CA SER A 200 -32.61 7.80 3.35
C SER A 200 -33.22 9.16 2.97
N ASP A 201 -32.76 10.23 3.62
CA ASP A 201 -33.14 11.61 3.38
C ASP A 201 -32.34 12.29 2.24
N GLY A 202 -31.38 11.57 1.63
CA GLY A 202 -30.53 12.13 0.58
C GLY A 202 -29.56 13.20 1.10
N GLY A 203 -29.14 13.08 2.37
CA GLY A 203 -28.13 13.94 2.98
C GLY A 203 -26.85 14.05 2.14
N ARG A 204 -26.13 15.16 2.31
CA ARG A 204 -24.85 15.41 1.66
C ARG A 204 -23.74 15.57 2.70
N PRO A 205 -22.50 15.17 2.40
CA PRO A 205 -21.38 15.51 3.26
C PRO A 205 -21.26 17.04 3.37
N SER A 206 -20.78 17.50 4.52
CA SER A 206 -20.61 18.92 4.81
C SER A 206 -19.64 19.60 3.83
N CYS A 207 -19.72 20.92 3.74
CA CYS A 207 -18.79 21.71 2.92
C CYS A 207 -17.33 21.48 3.34
N GLU A 208 -17.07 21.32 4.64
CA GLU A 208 -15.72 21.04 5.11
C GLU A 208 -15.27 19.64 4.67
N GLU A 209 -16.05 18.58 4.92
CA GLU A 209 -15.70 17.21 4.51
C GLU A 209 -15.39 17.13 3.01
N ARG A 210 -16.22 17.77 2.17
CA ARG A 210 -16.00 17.81 0.71
C ARG A 210 -14.74 18.59 0.33
N ASP A 211 -14.47 19.74 0.97
CA ASP A 211 -13.23 20.50 0.74
C ASP A 211 -12.00 19.67 1.12
N ARG A 212 -11.98 19.05 2.32
CA ARG A 212 -10.84 18.25 2.80
C ARG A 212 -10.61 17.03 1.92
N PHE A 213 -11.68 16.30 1.60
CA PHE A 213 -11.59 15.14 0.71
C PHE A 213 -11.03 15.52 -0.66
N THR A 214 -11.53 16.62 -1.24
CA THR A 214 -11.08 17.05 -2.56
C THR A 214 -9.63 17.50 -2.55
N ARG A 215 -9.14 18.14 -1.50
CA ARG A 215 -7.71 18.48 -1.37
C ARG A 215 -6.82 17.25 -1.27
N VAL A 216 -7.25 16.24 -0.49
CA VAL A 216 -6.56 14.94 -0.44
C VAL A 216 -6.54 14.30 -1.82
N LEU A 217 -7.68 14.29 -2.53
CA LEU A 217 -7.77 13.77 -3.90
C LEU A 217 -6.85 14.51 -4.86
N LYS A 218 -6.77 15.84 -4.80
CA LYS A 218 -5.83 16.62 -5.63
C LYS A 218 -4.38 16.23 -5.37
N GLY A 219 -4.02 16.00 -4.11
CA GLY A 219 -2.68 15.51 -3.75
C GLY A 219 -2.42 14.13 -4.32
N HIS A 220 -3.41 13.24 -4.25
CA HIS A 220 -3.34 11.89 -4.78
C HIS A 220 -3.15 11.92 -6.31
N ILE A 221 -3.94 12.72 -7.02
CA ILE A 221 -3.85 12.89 -8.47
C ILE A 221 -2.48 13.46 -8.86
N ALA A 222 -2.02 14.50 -8.16
CA ALA A 222 -0.73 15.13 -8.45
C ALA A 222 0.45 14.18 -8.33
N VAL A 223 0.42 13.24 -7.37
CA VAL A 223 1.40 12.15 -7.29
C VAL A 223 1.17 11.16 -8.42
N ALA A 224 -0.06 10.67 -8.62
CA ALA A 224 -0.35 9.63 -9.62
C ALA A 224 -0.06 10.04 -11.07
N SER A 225 -0.11 11.34 -11.38
CA SER A 225 0.09 11.87 -12.73
C SER A 225 1.50 12.42 -12.98
N VAL A 226 2.42 12.34 -12.01
CA VAL A 226 3.74 12.95 -12.15
C VAL A 226 4.65 12.12 -13.07
N GLU A 227 5.33 12.83 -13.97
CA GLU A 227 6.47 12.32 -14.71
C GLU A 227 7.72 13.07 -14.26
N PHE A 228 8.83 12.34 -14.10
CA PHE A 228 10.03 12.86 -13.46
C PHE A 228 11.30 12.23 -14.06
N PRO A 229 12.43 12.96 -14.06
CA PRO A 229 13.68 12.44 -14.59
C PRO A 229 14.25 11.32 -13.70
N VAL A 230 14.95 10.37 -14.31
CA VAL A 230 15.72 9.33 -13.59
C VAL A 230 16.68 10.00 -12.60
N GLY A 231 16.79 9.43 -11.41
CA GLY A 231 17.59 9.98 -10.30
C GLY A 231 16.75 10.70 -9.24
N THR A 232 15.49 11.03 -9.56
CA THR A 232 14.53 11.60 -8.60
C THR A 232 14.24 10.63 -7.45
N ARG A 233 14.22 11.16 -6.23
CA ARG A 233 13.92 10.44 -4.98
C ARG A 233 12.49 10.72 -4.56
N GLY A 234 11.85 9.78 -3.88
CA GLY A 234 10.48 9.97 -3.41
C GLY A 234 10.27 11.14 -2.44
N SER A 235 11.30 11.56 -1.69
CA SER A 235 11.22 12.78 -0.85
C SER A 235 11.02 14.07 -1.65
N GLN A 236 11.39 14.08 -2.94
CA GLN A 236 11.16 15.21 -3.85
C GLN A 236 9.73 15.23 -4.39
N LEU A 237 9.03 14.09 -4.35
CA LEU A 237 7.65 13.94 -4.82
C LEU A 237 6.61 14.06 -3.69
N ASP A 238 7.01 13.88 -2.42
CA ASP A 238 6.12 13.93 -1.24
C ASP A 238 5.31 15.23 -1.16
N THR A 239 5.94 16.36 -1.49
CA THR A 239 5.30 17.68 -1.54
C THR A 239 4.09 17.74 -2.48
N LEU A 240 4.07 16.94 -3.57
CA LEU A 240 2.94 16.92 -4.51
C LEU A 240 1.64 16.48 -3.83
N GLY A 241 1.72 15.50 -2.92
CA GLY A 241 0.60 15.03 -2.11
C GLY A 241 0.09 16.06 -1.09
N ARG A 242 0.90 17.09 -0.77
CA ARG A 242 0.63 18.02 0.33
C ARG A 242 0.22 19.41 -0.12
N VAL A 243 0.74 19.90 -1.24
CA VAL A 243 0.51 21.28 -1.71
C VAL A 243 -0.98 21.69 -1.71
N PRO A 244 -1.94 20.85 -2.13
CA PRO A 244 -3.37 21.21 -2.05
C PRO A 244 -3.89 21.46 -0.63
N LEU A 245 -3.37 20.73 0.36
CA LEU A 245 -3.67 20.91 1.79
C LEU A 245 -2.91 22.11 2.38
N TRP A 246 -1.64 22.29 2.05
CA TRP A 246 -0.83 23.42 2.51
C TRP A 246 -1.43 24.77 2.08
N LYS A 247 -2.01 24.85 0.87
CA LYS A 247 -2.75 26.04 0.40
C LYS A 247 -3.95 26.41 1.28
N ALA A 248 -4.43 25.50 2.13
CA ALA A 248 -5.48 25.73 3.12
C ALA A 248 -4.96 25.77 4.57
N GLY A 249 -3.63 25.76 4.78
CA GLY A 249 -3.02 25.72 6.11
C GLY A 249 -3.15 24.36 6.81
N LEU A 250 -3.29 23.27 6.06
CA LEU A 250 -3.49 21.91 6.57
C LEU A 250 -2.33 20.99 6.19
N ASP A 251 -2.16 19.88 6.89
CA ASP A 251 -1.16 18.84 6.59
C ASP A 251 -1.61 17.47 7.14
N TYR A 252 -0.80 16.43 6.93
CA TYR A 252 -0.94 15.10 7.54
C TYR A 252 0.40 14.58 8.08
N ASP A 253 0.35 13.82 9.18
CA ASP A 253 1.52 13.42 9.97
C ASP A 253 2.04 12.00 9.68
N HIS A 254 2.00 11.62 8.40
CA HIS A 254 2.62 10.40 7.88
C HIS A 254 3.24 10.67 6.50
N GLY A 255 3.98 9.69 5.94
CA GLY A 255 4.50 9.77 4.58
C GLY A 255 3.38 9.71 3.53
N THR A 256 3.62 10.25 2.33
CA THR A 256 2.70 10.10 1.20
C THR A 256 2.71 8.69 0.60
N GLY A 257 3.75 7.90 0.88
CA GLY A 257 3.74 6.47 0.57
C GLY A 257 5.01 5.74 0.96
N HIS A 258 4.93 4.41 0.88
CA HIS A 258 6.00 3.45 1.18
C HIS A 258 6.12 2.42 0.07
N GLY A 259 7.27 1.74 -0.03
CA GLY A 259 7.39 0.62 -0.94
C GLY A 259 6.57 -0.58 -0.49
N VAL A 260 6.22 -1.46 -1.43
CA VAL A 260 5.44 -2.68 -1.18
C VAL A 260 6.13 -3.89 -1.81
N GLY A 261 6.18 -5.01 -1.07
CA GLY A 261 6.77 -6.27 -1.52
C GLY A 261 5.87 -7.09 -2.44
N SER A 262 6.47 -7.98 -3.23
CA SER A 262 5.73 -8.96 -4.05
C SER A 262 5.44 -10.20 -3.19
N TYR A 263 4.20 -10.35 -2.69
CA TYR A 263 3.81 -11.38 -1.71
C TYR A 263 4.76 -11.42 -0.48
N LEU A 264 5.00 -10.23 0.09
CA LEU A 264 5.97 -9.98 1.17
C LEU A 264 5.43 -8.84 2.05
N CYS A 265 6.30 -8.09 2.75
CA CYS A 265 5.90 -6.98 3.61
C CYS A 265 5.11 -5.92 2.82
N VAL A 266 3.97 -5.51 3.38
CA VAL A 266 3.21 -4.36 2.88
C VAL A 266 4.01 -3.06 3.01
N HIS A 267 4.77 -2.92 4.10
CA HIS A 267 5.75 -1.86 4.28
C HIS A 267 7.15 -2.37 3.93
N GLU A 268 7.64 -2.03 2.74
CA GLU A 268 8.92 -2.48 2.22
C GLU A 268 9.84 -1.32 1.79
N GLY A 269 11.03 -1.25 2.39
CA GLY A 269 12.09 -0.36 1.93
C GLY A 269 12.90 -0.93 0.75
N PRO A 270 13.80 -0.12 0.16
CA PRO A 270 14.34 1.13 0.72
C PRO A 270 13.70 2.42 0.16
N HIS A 271 12.85 2.32 -0.86
CA HIS A 271 12.17 3.48 -1.45
C HIS A 271 10.88 3.81 -0.71
N ARG A 272 10.52 5.10 -0.70
CA ARG A 272 9.30 5.65 -0.10
C ARG A 272 9.08 7.08 -0.59
N ILE A 273 7.86 7.58 -0.51
CA ILE A 273 7.51 8.98 -0.76
C ILE A 273 7.19 9.61 0.60
N SER A 274 8.14 10.35 1.18
CA SER A 274 7.99 10.90 2.53
C SER A 274 8.79 12.19 2.71
N LYS A 275 8.37 13.08 3.62
CA LYS A 275 9.15 14.24 4.09
C LYS A 275 10.58 13.90 4.52
N ALA A 276 10.79 12.71 5.09
CA ALA A 276 12.07 12.31 5.64
C ALA A 276 13.16 12.36 4.54
N PRO A 277 14.23 13.17 4.71
CA PRO A 277 15.26 13.33 3.70
C PRO A 277 15.98 11.99 3.45
N GLY A 278 16.41 11.77 2.21
CA GLY A 278 17.22 10.62 1.83
C GLY A 278 16.51 9.62 0.92
N GLY A 279 16.55 8.33 1.27
CA GLY A 279 16.03 7.24 0.45
C GLY A 279 16.97 6.77 -0.66
N VAL A 280 16.43 6.03 -1.62
CA VAL A 280 17.08 5.71 -2.90
C VAL A 280 16.33 6.42 -4.03
N PRO A 281 16.99 6.72 -5.17
CA PRO A 281 16.27 7.13 -6.37
C PRO A 281 15.19 6.11 -6.74
N LEU A 282 14.04 6.59 -7.20
CA LEU A 282 12.99 5.73 -7.73
C LEU A 282 13.47 5.08 -9.03
N LYS A 283 13.11 3.82 -9.22
CA LYS A 283 13.51 3.00 -10.37
C LYS A 283 12.29 2.24 -10.91
N ALA A 284 12.31 1.94 -12.20
CA ALA A 284 11.28 1.13 -12.83
C ALA A 284 11.07 -0.21 -12.07
N GLY A 285 9.81 -0.63 -11.97
CA GLY A 285 9.40 -1.83 -11.21
C GLY A 285 9.23 -1.61 -9.71
N MET A 286 9.60 -0.46 -9.15
CA MET A 286 9.27 -0.15 -7.74
C MET A 286 7.76 0.02 -7.57
N ILE A 287 7.16 -0.76 -6.67
CA ILE A 287 5.77 -0.58 -6.24
C ILE A 287 5.73 0.29 -4.99
N ILE A 288 4.85 1.29 -4.96
CA ILE A 288 4.75 2.31 -3.92
C ILE A 288 3.27 2.60 -3.61
N SER A 289 2.91 2.84 -2.35
CA SER A 289 1.63 3.49 -2.02
C SER A 289 1.64 4.97 -2.42
N ASN A 290 0.45 5.50 -2.70
CA ASN A 290 0.15 6.91 -2.90
C ASN A 290 -1.08 7.24 -2.09
N GLU A 291 -0.86 7.71 -0.86
CA GLU A 291 -1.84 7.69 0.24
C GLU A 291 -1.92 9.02 1.01
N PRO A 292 -2.05 10.19 0.37
CA PRO A 292 -2.27 11.43 1.13
C PRO A 292 -3.53 11.34 2.00
N GLY A 293 -3.54 12.12 3.08
CA GLY A 293 -4.65 12.12 4.03
C GLY A 293 -4.88 13.46 4.72
N TYR A 294 -5.91 13.52 5.54
CA TYR A 294 -6.26 14.63 6.41
C TYR A 294 -7.07 14.10 7.61
N TYR A 295 -6.76 14.57 8.81
CA TYR A 295 -7.37 14.06 10.03
C TYR A 295 -7.76 15.20 10.97
N LYS A 296 -9.07 15.38 11.20
CA LYS A 296 -9.61 16.38 12.12
C LYS A 296 -9.97 15.68 13.44
N ALA A 297 -9.12 15.87 14.45
CA ALA A 297 -9.23 15.19 15.73
C ALA A 297 -10.64 15.33 16.33
N GLY A 298 -11.25 14.20 16.71
CA GLY A 298 -12.59 14.17 17.30
C GLY A 298 -13.74 14.28 16.30
N GLU A 299 -13.49 14.46 15.00
CA GLU A 299 -14.55 14.68 14.00
C GLU A 299 -14.53 13.65 12.85
N PHE A 300 -13.53 13.68 11.97
CA PHE A 300 -13.43 12.77 10.83
C PHE A 300 -11.99 12.68 10.30
N GLY A 301 -11.74 11.68 9.47
CA GLY A 301 -10.50 11.56 8.71
C GLY A 301 -10.76 11.14 7.28
N VAL A 302 -9.82 11.50 6.41
CA VAL A 302 -9.81 11.14 4.99
C VAL A 302 -8.44 10.60 4.65
N ARG A 303 -8.41 9.49 3.92
CA ARG A 303 -7.24 9.01 3.19
C ARG A 303 -7.70 8.39 1.87
N ILE A 304 -6.93 8.63 0.81
CA ILE A 304 -7.17 8.06 -0.52
C ILE A 304 -5.86 7.41 -0.95
N GLU A 305 -5.88 6.09 -1.06
CA GLU A 305 -4.68 5.32 -1.31
C GLU A 305 -4.80 4.38 -2.50
N ASN A 306 -3.79 4.40 -3.36
CA ASN A 306 -3.56 3.40 -4.38
C ASN A 306 -2.12 2.90 -4.28
N LEU A 307 -1.88 1.66 -4.65
CA LEU A 307 -0.56 1.23 -5.07
C LEU A 307 -0.34 1.62 -6.54
N VAL A 308 0.86 2.11 -6.80
CA VAL A 308 1.37 2.49 -8.12
C VAL A 308 2.69 1.79 -8.38
N VAL A 309 3.02 1.56 -9.64
CA VAL A 309 4.32 1.04 -10.06
C VAL A 309 5.06 2.09 -10.87
N VAL A 310 6.35 2.27 -10.58
CA VAL A 310 7.22 3.15 -11.36
C VAL A 310 7.49 2.52 -12.71
N CYS A 311 7.21 3.25 -13.79
CA CYS A 311 7.39 2.82 -15.17
C CYS A 311 8.30 3.80 -15.92
N GLU A 312 8.96 3.32 -16.97
CA GLU A 312 9.64 4.18 -17.92
C GLU A 312 8.61 5.01 -18.71
N ARG A 313 8.98 6.24 -19.04
CA ARG A 313 8.21 7.12 -19.92
C ARG A 313 9.10 7.52 -21.10
N ASP A 314 8.48 7.68 -22.25
CA ASP A 314 9.16 8.19 -23.43
C ASP A 314 9.66 9.62 -23.17
N GLU A 315 10.72 10.01 -23.86
CA GLU A 315 11.24 11.37 -23.74
C GLU A 315 10.16 12.37 -24.18
N ASN A 316 9.77 13.29 -23.30
CA ASN A 316 8.78 14.33 -23.61
C ASN A 316 9.31 15.42 -24.58
N GLY A 317 10.24 15.08 -25.48
CA GLY A 317 10.86 16.02 -26.43
C GLY A 317 11.71 17.13 -25.77
N CYS A 318 11.96 17.03 -24.45
CA CYS A 318 12.59 18.08 -23.64
C CYS A 318 14.12 17.97 -23.52
N GLY A 319 14.77 17.02 -24.20
CA GLY A 319 16.23 16.99 -24.36
C GLY A 319 17.07 16.67 -23.12
N VAL A 320 16.50 16.19 -22.02
CA VAL A 320 17.26 15.80 -20.82
C VAL A 320 16.86 14.41 -20.31
N GLY A 321 17.73 13.44 -20.55
CA GLY A 321 17.78 12.13 -19.88
C GLY A 321 16.55 11.22 -20.05
N ALA A 322 16.62 10.04 -19.44
CA ALA A 322 15.48 9.12 -19.36
C ALA A 322 14.46 9.59 -18.31
N TRP A 323 13.17 9.35 -18.58
CA TRP A 323 12.05 9.75 -17.74
C TRP A 323 11.33 8.54 -17.15
N LEU A 324 10.69 8.77 -15.99
CA LEU A 324 9.88 7.82 -15.27
C LEU A 324 8.51 8.43 -14.98
N GLY A 325 7.52 7.58 -14.75
CA GLY A 325 6.18 7.95 -14.30
C GLY A 325 5.58 6.85 -13.43
N LEU A 326 4.32 7.01 -13.06
CA LEU A 326 3.60 6.08 -12.19
C LEU A 326 2.37 5.51 -12.90
N ASP A 327 2.26 4.18 -12.93
CA ASP A 327 1.05 3.48 -13.37
C ASP A 327 0.27 2.97 -12.15
N THR A 328 -1.04 3.18 -12.13
CA THR A 328 -1.88 2.68 -11.03
C THR A 328 -2.06 1.15 -11.11
N LEU A 329 -1.95 0.48 -9.96
CA LEU A 329 -2.30 -0.93 -9.78
C LEU A 329 -3.70 -1.07 -9.20
N THR A 330 -4.03 -0.29 -8.16
CA THR A 330 -5.32 -0.38 -7.43
C THR A 330 -6.54 -0.07 -8.31
N CYS A 331 -7.48 -1.00 -8.36
CA CYS A 331 -8.68 -0.94 -9.19
C CYS A 331 -9.96 -0.78 -8.34
N VAL A 332 -10.11 0.32 -7.62
CA VAL A 332 -11.24 0.57 -6.70
C VAL A 332 -11.78 1.99 -6.93
N PRO A 333 -13.09 2.21 -7.12
CA PRO A 333 -13.62 3.55 -7.36
C PRO A 333 -13.35 4.49 -6.17
N ILE A 334 -13.31 5.79 -6.45
CA ILE A 334 -13.19 6.86 -5.45
C ILE A 334 -14.57 7.51 -5.32
N ASP A 335 -15.06 7.71 -4.10
CA ASP A 335 -16.42 8.19 -3.86
C ASP A 335 -16.61 9.65 -4.32
N THR A 336 -17.32 9.83 -5.43
CA THR A 336 -17.56 11.16 -6.03
C THR A 336 -18.54 12.02 -5.24
N ARG A 337 -19.31 11.44 -4.31
CA ARG A 337 -20.22 12.21 -3.43
C ARG A 337 -19.44 13.18 -2.53
N LEU A 338 -18.18 12.83 -2.21
CA LEU A 338 -17.28 13.64 -1.40
C LEU A 338 -16.51 14.70 -2.20
N VAL A 339 -16.65 14.73 -3.53
CA VAL A 339 -15.90 15.67 -4.38
C VAL A 339 -16.59 17.03 -4.44
N GLU A 340 -15.82 18.08 -4.18
CA GLU A 340 -16.15 19.46 -4.51
C GLU A 340 -15.62 19.81 -5.90
N ARG A 341 -16.47 19.63 -6.92
CA ARG A 341 -16.11 19.81 -8.33
C ARG A 341 -15.49 21.18 -8.60
N SER A 342 -15.90 22.24 -7.88
CA SER A 342 -15.35 23.58 -8.08
C SER A 342 -13.88 23.74 -7.65
N LEU A 343 -13.32 22.79 -6.89
CA LEU A 343 -11.90 22.78 -6.51
C LEU A 343 -11.01 22.01 -7.50
N LEU A 344 -11.61 21.23 -8.41
CA LEU A 344 -10.88 20.45 -9.39
C LEU A 344 -10.61 21.25 -10.67
N THR A 345 -9.44 21.04 -11.26
CA THR A 345 -9.14 21.49 -12.63
C THR A 345 -9.76 20.53 -13.64
N SER A 346 -9.87 20.97 -14.90
CA SER A 346 -10.36 20.09 -15.98
C SER A 346 -9.50 18.82 -16.14
N SER A 347 -8.18 18.93 -15.99
CA SER A 347 -7.26 17.79 -16.07
C SER A 347 -7.41 16.81 -14.90
N GLU A 348 -7.71 17.29 -13.69
CA GLU A 348 -7.99 16.43 -12.54
C GLU A 348 -9.33 15.72 -12.67
N ILE A 349 -10.34 16.39 -13.23
CA ILE A 349 -11.63 15.78 -13.58
C ILE A 349 -11.43 14.69 -14.62
N GLU A 350 -10.70 14.98 -15.70
CA GLU A 350 -10.39 14.01 -16.76
C GLU A 350 -9.62 12.80 -16.21
N TRP A 351 -8.64 13.03 -15.33
CA TRP A 351 -7.91 11.94 -14.67
C TRP A 351 -8.86 11.02 -13.89
N LEU A 352 -9.78 11.60 -13.10
CA LEU A 352 -10.71 10.82 -12.30
C LEU A 352 -11.69 10.02 -13.17
N ASP A 353 -12.24 10.65 -14.21
CA ASP A 353 -13.15 10.00 -15.15
C ASP A 353 -12.46 8.86 -15.91
N ASN A 354 -11.21 9.05 -16.33
CA ASN A 354 -10.39 8.01 -16.97
C ASN A 354 -10.06 6.87 -16.01
N TYR A 355 -9.68 7.18 -14.77
CA TYR A 355 -9.44 6.18 -13.73
C TYR A 355 -10.70 5.34 -13.47
N HIS A 356 -11.84 5.99 -13.29
CA HIS A 356 -13.13 5.34 -13.08
C HIS A 356 -13.57 4.49 -14.27
N SER A 357 -13.29 4.93 -15.50
CA SER A 357 -13.54 4.15 -16.71
C SER A 357 -12.69 2.87 -16.74
N LEU A 358 -11.41 2.96 -16.41
CA LEU A 358 -10.53 1.81 -16.31
C LEU A 358 -11.01 0.82 -15.23
N VAL A 359 -11.38 1.32 -14.05
CA VAL A 359 -11.93 0.48 -12.96
C VAL A 359 -13.18 -0.27 -13.42
N ARG A 360 -14.13 0.40 -14.09
CA ARG A 360 -15.31 -0.27 -14.66
C ARG A 360 -14.91 -1.37 -15.64
N GLN A 361 -14.05 -1.04 -16.61
CA GLN A 361 -13.66 -1.97 -17.66
C GLN A 361 -13.04 -3.26 -17.09
N LEU A 362 -12.24 -3.14 -16.02
CA LEU A 362 -11.56 -4.28 -15.41
C LEU A 362 -12.48 -5.08 -14.48
N ILE A 363 -13.36 -4.42 -13.72
CA ILE A 363 -14.09 -5.05 -12.61
C ILE A 363 -15.52 -5.45 -12.98
N GLU A 364 -16.21 -4.70 -13.84
CA GLU A 364 -17.61 -4.97 -14.21
C GLU A 364 -17.83 -6.42 -14.71
N PRO A 365 -16.98 -7.01 -15.57
CA PRO A 365 -17.18 -8.37 -16.06
C PRO A 365 -16.98 -9.45 -14.99
N MET A 366 -16.45 -9.09 -13.82
CA MET A 366 -16.04 -10.02 -12.76
C MET A 366 -16.97 -10.00 -11.54
N VAL A 367 -18.04 -9.20 -11.58
CA VAL A 367 -19.00 -9.05 -10.48
C VAL A 367 -20.42 -9.33 -10.94
N GLU A 368 -21.28 -9.68 -9.99
CA GLU A 368 -22.71 -9.92 -10.24
C GLU A 368 -23.43 -8.66 -10.72
N SER A 369 -24.57 -8.85 -11.39
CA SER A 369 -25.29 -7.75 -12.07
C SER A 369 -25.69 -6.59 -11.14
N GLU A 370 -26.05 -6.86 -9.89
CA GLU A 370 -26.38 -5.82 -8.90
C GLU A 370 -25.15 -4.95 -8.59
N THR A 371 -24.01 -5.58 -8.30
CA THR A 371 -22.74 -4.90 -8.05
C THR A 371 -22.23 -4.16 -9.30
N ALA A 372 -22.38 -4.74 -10.49
CA ALA A 372 -22.02 -4.10 -11.75
C ALA A 372 -22.81 -2.81 -11.97
N GLN A 373 -24.12 -2.82 -11.68
CA GLN A 373 -24.98 -1.65 -11.80
C GLN A 373 -24.63 -0.57 -10.76
N TRP A 374 -24.30 -0.98 -9.54
CA TRP A 374 -23.75 -0.08 -8.52
C TRP A 374 -22.46 0.58 -9.01
N LEU A 375 -21.51 -0.21 -9.53
CA LEU A 375 -20.22 0.27 -10.01
C LEU A 375 -20.38 1.30 -11.14
N LYS A 376 -21.28 1.06 -12.10
CA LYS A 376 -21.62 2.03 -13.16
C LYS A 376 -22.08 3.36 -12.61
N THR A 377 -22.84 3.34 -11.52
CA THR A 377 -23.36 4.56 -10.88
C THR A 377 -22.28 5.28 -10.09
N ALA A 378 -21.49 4.54 -9.30
CA ALA A 378 -20.40 5.07 -8.49
C ALA A 378 -19.25 5.69 -9.31
N THR A 379 -19.15 5.34 -10.60
CA THR A 379 -18.07 5.76 -11.49
C THR A 379 -18.53 6.71 -12.60
N ARG A 380 -19.76 7.25 -12.54
CA ARG A 380 -20.27 8.16 -13.59
C ARG A 380 -19.32 9.35 -13.81
N PRO A 381 -19.04 9.73 -15.06
CA PRO A 381 -18.18 10.86 -15.35
C PRO A 381 -18.66 12.17 -14.72
N LEU A 382 -17.74 12.92 -14.13
CA LEU A 382 -18.01 14.24 -13.57
C LEU A 382 -18.21 15.31 -14.65
N GLN A 383 -17.73 15.09 -15.88
CA GLN A 383 -17.89 16.03 -17.00
C GLN A 383 -19.34 16.17 -17.52
N THR A 384 -20.31 15.46 -16.93
CA THR A 384 -21.72 15.55 -17.33
C THR A 384 -22.45 16.78 -16.80
#